data_AF-A0A401T119-F1
#
_entry.id   AF-A0A401T119-F1
#
_cell.length_a   1.000
_cell.length_b   1.000
_cell.length_c   1.000
_cell.angle_alpha   90.00
_cell.angle_beta   90.00
_cell.angle_gamma   90.00
#
_symmetry.space_group_name_H-M   'P 1'
#
loop_
_entity.id
_entity.type
_entity.pdbx_description
1 polymer ?
#
loop_
_entity_poly.entity_id
_entity_poly.type
_entity_poly.pdbx_seq_one_letter_code
_entity_poly.pdbx_strand_id
1 'polypeptide(L)'
;MKVGKIRGFLLLPDRVEDSVYTRGQLMSGRVILDLRAAVAIRSLLVCAQGIAAVHWLESRSIGMNTVYSDYSSHQTYFKQRQHVIRGFRDRCHAFGV
;
A
#
# COMPACT_ATOMS: atom_id res chain seq x y z
N MET A 1 0.34 19.05 5.99
CA MET A 1 -0.80 19.02 5.04
C MET A 1 -1.86 20.00 5.55
N LYS A 2 -2.31 20.99 4.76
CA LYS A 2 -3.40 21.88 5.20
C LYS A 2 -4.73 21.09 5.18
N VAL A 3 -5.05 20.47 6.31
CA VAL A 3 -6.31 19.74 6.60
C VAL A 3 -7.49 20.72 6.77
N GLY A 4 -7.58 21.74 5.91
CA GLY A 4 -8.58 22.80 6.08
C GLY A 4 -9.97 22.38 5.58
N LYS A 5 -10.01 21.62 4.48
CA LYS A 5 -11.24 21.24 3.78
C LYS A 5 -11.51 19.74 3.76
N ILE A 6 -10.55 18.90 4.17
CA ILE A 6 -10.74 17.45 4.28
C ILE A 6 -11.04 17.14 5.74
N ARG A 7 -12.21 16.56 6.00
CA ARG A 7 -12.62 16.12 7.34
C ARG A 7 -12.07 14.73 7.65
N GLY A 8 -12.01 13.84 6.67
CA GLY A 8 -11.56 12.47 6.88
C GLY A 8 -11.24 11.74 5.57
N PHE A 9 -10.40 10.73 5.66
CA PHE A 9 -10.06 9.84 4.56
C PHE A 9 -9.96 8.42 5.10
N LEU A 10 -10.84 7.53 4.63
CA LEU A 10 -11.00 6.18 5.15
C LEU A 10 -11.04 5.16 4.00
N LEU A 11 -10.40 4.01 4.23
CA LEU A 11 -10.52 2.82 3.39
C LEU A 11 -11.35 1.80 4.18
N LEU A 12 -12.48 1.37 3.63
CA LEU A 12 -13.34 0.37 4.25
C LEU A 12 -13.37 -0.87 3.36
N PRO A 13 -12.86 -2.02 3.83
CA PRO A 13 -13.11 -3.31 3.18
C PRO A 13 -14.61 -3.65 3.22
N ASP A 14 -15.09 -4.42 2.25
CA ASP A 14 -16.48 -4.90 2.26
C ASP A 14 -16.69 -6.04 3.28
N ARG A 15 -15.61 -6.72 3.67
CA ARG A 15 -15.62 -7.76 4.71
C ARG A 15 -15.38 -7.16 6.08
N VAL A 16 -15.79 -7.91 7.11
CA VAL A 16 -15.59 -7.57 8.53
C VAL A 16 -14.09 -7.36 8.81
N GLU A 17 -13.78 -6.44 9.73
CA GLU A 17 -12.43 -6.33 10.29
C GLU A 17 -11.97 -7.72 10.79
N ASP A 18 -10.71 -8.07 10.51
CA ASP A 18 -10.12 -9.41 10.73
C ASP A 18 -10.42 -10.50 9.69
N SER A 19 -11.07 -10.16 8.57
CA SER A 19 -11.18 -11.12 7.47
C SER A 19 -9.79 -11.47 6.89
N VAL A 20 -9.42 -12.75 6.96
CA VAL A 20 -8.21 -13.27 6.33
C VAL A 20 -8.49 -13.56 4.87
N TYR A 21 -7.56 -13.14 4.01
CA TYR A 21 -7.62 -13.43 2.58
C TYR A 21 -6.53 -14.41 2.17
N THR A 22 -6.86 -15.27 1.22
CA THR A 22 -5.91 -16.18 0.59
C THR A 22 -5.81 -15.93 -0.91
N ARG A 23 -4.87 -16.62 -1.55
CA ARG A 23 -4.60 -16.52 -2.98
C ARG A 23 -5.88 -16.69 -3.79
N GLY A 24 -6.09 -15.80 -4.75
CA GLY A 24 -7.22 -15.84 -5.68
C GLY A 24 -8.53 -15.28 -5.12
N GLN A 25 -8.59 -14.91 -3.84
CA GLN A 25 -9.77 -14.25 -3.30
C GLN A 25 -9.83 -12.79 -3.75
N LEU A 26 -11.04 -12.35 -4.09
CA LEU A 26 -11.32 -10.96 -4.41
C LEU A 26 -11.29 -10.12 -3.13
N MET A 27 -10.48 -9.07 -3.15
CA MET A 27 -10.49 -7.99 -2.17
C MET A 27 -11.32 -6.83 -2.73
N SER A 28 -12.41 -6.49 -2.05
CA SER A 28 -13.27 -5.37 -2.43
C SER A 28 -13.54 -4.45 -1.24
N GLY A 29 -13.89 -3.21 -1.55
CA GLY A 29 -14.06 -2.17 -0.56
C GLY A 29 -14.33 -0.82 -1.20
N ARG A 30 -14.36 0.21 -0.35
CA ARG A 30 -14.73 1.57 -0.71
C ARG A 30 -13.81 2.57 -0.02
N VAL A 31 -13.53 3.66 -0.73
CA VAL A 31 -12.78 4.80 -0.20
C VAL A 31 -13.77 5.91 0.12
N ILE A 32 -13.72 6.43 1.35
CA ILE A 32 -14.53 7.57 1.79
C ILE A 32 -13.60 8.76 1.95
N LEU A 33 -13.90 9.84 1.21
CA LEU A 33 -13.27 11.14 1.38
C LEU A 33 -14.33 12.12 1.89
N ASP A 34 -14.25 12.47 3.17
CA ASP A 34 -15.15 13.41 3.83
C ASP A 34 -14.57 14.83 3.72
N LEU A 35 -15.38 15.78 3.24
CA LEU A 35 -14.98 17.14 2.93
C LEU A 35 -15.83 18.15 3.69
N ARG A 36 -15.20 19.19 4.25
CA ARG A 36 -15.86 20.32 4.94
C ARG A 36 -16.26 21.45 4.00
N ALA A 37 -15.71 21.46 2.78
CA ALA A 37 -15.98 22.46 1.75
C ALA A 37 -15.63 21.88 0.37
N ALA A 38 -16.04 22.56 -0.71
CA ALA A 38 -15.67 22.17 -2.06
C ALA A 38 -14.14 22.12 -2.24
N VAL A 39 -13.67 21.00 -2.78
CA VAL A 39 -12.26 20.73 -3.10
C VAL A 39 -12.15 20.24 -4.53
N ALA A 40 -11.27 20.86 -5.32
CA ALA A 40 -10.90 20.34 -6.62
C ALA A 40 -9.97 19.13 -6.44
N ILE A 41 -10.47 17.93 -6.73
CA ILE A 41 -9.69 16.69 -6.64
C ILE A 41 -9.17 16.37 -8.03
N ARG A 42 -7.84 16.45 -8.21
CA ARG A 42 -7.22 16.09 -9.48
C ARG A 42 -7.28 14.59 -9.73
N SER A 43 -6.95 13.76 -8.75
CA SER A 43 -6.98 12.31 -8.89
C SER A 43 -7.00 11.65 -7.52
N LEU A 44 -7.61 10.47 -7.44
CA LEU A 44 -7.60 9.62 -6.26
C LEU A 44 -7.15 8.21 -6.66
N LEU A 45 -6.15 7.69 -5.96
CA LEU A 45 -5.52 6.41 -6.23
C LEU A 45 -5.50 5.56 -4.95
N VAL A 46 -5.84 4.29 -5.10
CA VAL A 46 -5.63 3.25 -4.09
C VAL A 46 -4.46 2.39 -4.53
N CYS A 47 -3.52 2.19 -3.62
CA CYS A 47 -2.38 1.29 -3.82
C CYS A 47 -2.48 0.16 -2.82
N ALA A 48 -2.39 -1.08 -3.30
CA ALA A 48 -2.31 -2.26 -2.46
C ALA A 48 -0.95 -2.94 -2.69
N GLN A 49 -0.32 -3.39 -1.62
CA GLN A 49 0.97 -4.08 -1.68
C GLN A 49 1.00 -5.19 -0.63
N GLY A 50 1.44 -6.37 -1.02
CA GLY A 50 1.77 -7.46 -0.10
C GLY A 50 3.28 -7.63 -0.05
N ILE A 51 3.89 -7.48 1.12
CA ILE A 51 5.33 -7.63 1.34
C ILE A 51 5.55 -8.68 2.43
N ALA A 52 6.37 -9.69 2.13
CA ALA A 52 7.00 -10.49 3.16
C ALA A 52 8.28 -9.79 3.59
N ALA A 53 8.41 -9.46 4.87
CA ALA A 53 9.64 -8.98 5.47
C ALA A 53 10.14 -10.05 6.44
N VAL A 54 11.44 -10.35 6.38
CA VAL A 54 12.11 -11.32 7.24
C VAL A 54 13.31 -10.66 7.91
N HIS A 55 13.60 -11.11 9.11
CA HIS A 55 14.73 -10.68 9.93
C HIS A 55 15.36 -11.94 10.53
N TRP A 56 16.69 -12.04 10.51
CA TRP A 56 17.40 -13.15 11.10
C TRP A 56 18.75 -12.71 11.66
N LEU A 57 19.18 -13.43 12.69
CA LEU A 57 20.48 -13.24 13.34
C LEU A 57 21.34 -14.44 13.04
N GLU A 58 22.57 -14.20 12.59
CA GLU A 58 23.59 -15.23 12.45
C GLU A 58 24.66 -15.01 13.51
N SER A 59 24.94 -16.04 14.30
CA SER A 59 26.08 -16.05 15.22
C SER A 59 27.25 -16.80 14.58
N ARG A 60 28.42 -16.17 14.54
CA ARG A 60 29.68 -16.81 14.13
C ARG A 60 30.68 -16.76 15.27
N SER A 61 31.13 -17.94 15.70
CA SER A 61 32.25 -18.03 16.66
C SER A 61 33.58 -17.98 15.92
N ILE A 62 34.44 -17.03 16.29
CA ILE A 62 35.81 -16.88 15.80
C ILE A 62 36.74 -16.98 17.02
N GLY A 63 37.34 -18.15 17.22
CA GLY A 63 38.10 -18.46 18.44
C GLY A 63 37.20 -18.42 19.67
N MET A 64 37.57 -17.59 20.66
CA MET A 64 36.78 -17.41 21.89
C MET A 64 35.68 -16.32 21.80
N ASN A 65 35.59 -15.62 20.66
CA ASN A 65 34.61 -14.56 20.45
C ASN A 65 33.39 -15.06 19.66
N THR A 66 32.20 -14.64 20.07
CA THR A 66 30.97 -14.83 19.27
C THR A 66 30.57 -13.49 18.67
N VAL A 67 30.53 -13.42 17.35
CA VAL A 67 30.09 -12.25 16.58
C VAL A 67 28.66 -12.49 16.13
N TYR A 68 27.77 -11.53 16.40
CA TYR A 68 26.40 -11.55 15.91
C TYR A 68 26.28 -10.67 14.67
N SER A 69 25.61 -11.18 13.64
CA SER A 69 25.28 -10.46 12.42
C SER A 69 23.77 -10.39 12.28
N ASP A 70 23.25 -9.18 12.17
CA ASP A 70 21.84 -8.89 11.99
C ASP A 70 21.54 -8.68 10.50
N TYR A 71 20.59 -9.46 9.99
CA TYR A 71 20.18 -9.43 8.60
C TYR A 71 18.68 -9.21 8.48
N SER A 72 18.29 -8.50 7.42
CA SER A 72 16.90 -8.38 7.02
C SER A 72 16.77 -8.53 5.51
N SER A 73 15.65 -9.06 5.07
CA SER A 73 15.29 -9.19 3.65
C SER A 73 13.79 -8.99 3.47
N HIS A 74 13.38 -8.61 2.28
CA HIS A 74 11.97 -8.44 1.96
C HIS A 74 11.68 -8.86 0.52
N GLN A 75 10.47 -9.37 0.30
CA GLN A 75 9.96 -9.76 -0.99
C GLN A 75 8.56 -9.19 -1.19
N THR A 76 8.35 -8.51 -2.32
CA THR A 76 7.00 -8.04 -2.69
C THR A 76 6.26 -9.14 -3.45
N TYR A 77 5.15 -9.62 -2.92
CA TYR A 77 4.29 -10.61 -3.57
C TYR A 77 3.41 -10.00 -4.66
N PHE A 78 2.85 -8.83 -4.38
CA PHE A 78 2.05 -8.10 -5.36
C PHE A 78 2.11 -6.60 -5.09
N LYS A 79 1.88 -5.83 -6.16
CA LYS A 79 1.72 -4.37 -6.10
C LYS A 79 0.67 -3.98 -7.12
N GLN A 80 -0.42 -3.39 -6.65
CA GLN A 80 -1.55 -2.99 -7.48
C GLN A 80 -1.88 -1.52 -7.24
N ARG A 81 -2.22 -0.80 -8.32
CA ARG A 81 -2.60 0.61 -8.28
C ARG A 81 -3.93 0.77 -9.02
N GLN A 82 -4.93 1.32 -8.34
CA GLN A 82 -6.26 1.53 -8.90
C GLN A 82 -6.68 2.99 -8.75
N HIS A 83 -6.99 3.63 -9.87
CA HIS A 83 -7.55 4.98 -9.87
C HIS A 83 -9.05 4.92 -9.54
N VAL A 84 -9.43 5.51 -8.40
CA VAL A 84 -10.83 5.70 -8.00
C VAL A 84 -11.37 6.98 -8.65
N ILE A 85 -10.56 8.04 -8.69
CA ILE A 85 -10.82 9.24 -9.49
C ILE A 85 -9.63 9.38 -10.44
N ARG A 86 -9.89 9.22 -11.72
CA ARG A 86 -8.88 9.47 -12.75
C ARG A 86 -8.74 10.98 -12.89
N GLY A 87 -7.49 11.45 -12.91
CA GLY A 87 -7.28 12.82 -13.36
C GLY A 87 -7.59 12.93 -14.83
N PHE A 88 -8.23 14.04 -15.20
CA PHE A 88 -8.23 14.50 -16.58
C PHE A 88 -6.76 14.72 -16.94
N ARG A 89 -6.17 13.73 -17.60
CA ARG A 89 -4.87 13.89 -18.24
C ARG A 89 -5.19 14.35 -19.65
N ASP A 90 -4.63 15.48 -20.04
CA ASP A 90 -4.48 15.83 -21.44
C ASP A 90 -4.05 14.58 -22.21
N ARG A 91 -4.80 14.29 -23.27
CA ARG A 91 -4.55 13.18 -24.18
C ARG A 91 -3.10 13.28 -24.67
N CYS A 92 -2.20 12.47 -24.13
CA CYS A 92 -0.95 12.14 -24.78
C CYS A 92 -0.81 10.61 -24.81
N HIS A 93 -1.03 10.08 -26.02
CA HIS A 93 -0.47 8.86 -26.63
C HIS A 93 0.84 8.37 -25.98
N ALA A 94 1.23 7.09 -25.95
CA ALA A 94 0.74 5.85 -26.52
C ALA A 94 1.30 4.71 -25.63
N PHE A 95 0.55 3.61 -25.47
CA PHE A 95 1.18 2.32 -25.16
C PHE A 95 1.76 1.78 -26.46
N GLY A 96 3.09 1.80 -26.58
CA GLY A 96 3.82 1.02 -27.58
C GLY A 96 3.99 -0.40 -27.07
N VAL A 97 3.63 -1.33 -27.96
CA VAL A 97 3.90 -2.79 -28.07
C VAL A 97 4.57 -3.47 -26.87
#